data_AF-A0A2E6ASI5-F1
#
_entry.id   AF-A0A2E6ASI5-F1
#
_cell.length_a   1.000
_cell.length_b   1.000
_cell.length_c   1.000
_cell.angle_alpha   90.00
_cell.angle_beta   90.00
_cell.angle_gamma   90.00
#
_symmetry.space_group_name_H-M   'P 1'
#
loop_
_entity.id
_entity.type
_entity.pdbx_description
1 polymer ?
#
loop_
_entity_poly.entity_id
_entity_poly.type
_entity_poly.pdbx_seq_one_letter_code
_entity_poly.pdbx_strand_id
1 'polypeptide(L)'
;MPLIDESESILDAELILALRDNFTYRDGLIIDKRGHCWYRWRSDGLDAWWRIFEEIIDAPMGRKLANSACDEEEGLLNSGSLDFTGLFRRKKATQALEYRWWLHGWGKPNIKPPNFTSTGLTPLFAGIFQADFERINSKRYRMRWEEKSSENCVLTLDESDLTVVASKPRGKTFSDGDSYDIKVESNWKIDGLKHHLLPVGIFTRLQDSCAGLTANISEDERNSWPAISDGFLAFALAAKRLFIAGEEIFLAADANGWLDSCKSFFGPMGMSYPISSTELDSNGGIELKFTEIPLLSLTAGFLAGAWVRCEGRPVKVAIREEDNFTFISLQTRYELN
;
A
#
# COMPACT_ATOMS: atom_id res chain seq x y z
N MET A 1 42.43 -26.93 -5.59
CA MET A 1 41.23 -26.10 -5.81
C MET A 1 40.75 -25.66 -4.46
N PRO A 2 40.65 -24.35 -4.17
CA PRO A 2 40.01 -23.90 -2.95
C PRO A 2 38.52 -24.25 -3.02
N LEU A 3 37.99 -24.79 -1.93
CA LEU A 3 36.56 -24.91 -1.70
C LEU A 3 36.02 -23.49 -1.62
N ILE A 4 35.13 -23.14 -2.55
CA ILE A 4 34.37 -21.89 -2.49
C ILE A 4 33.47 -22.03 -1.26
N ASP A 5 33.62 -21.11 -0.30
CA ASP A 5 32.76 -21.01 0.87
C ASP A 5 31.29 -21.12 0.45
N GLU A 6 30.54 -21.93 1.21
CA GLU A 6 29.09 -22.06 1.10
C GLU A 6 28.48 -20.65 1.07
N SER A 7 27.77 -20.33 -0.02
CA SER A 7 27.10 -19.05 -0.17
C SER A 7 26.21 -18.80 1.05
N GLU A 8 26.56 -17.81 1.88
CA GLU A 8 25.63 -17.30 2.88
C GLU A 8 24.29 -17.05 2.18
N SER A 9 23.25 -17.70 2.67
CA SER A 9 21.90 -17.54 2.13
C SER A 9 21.54 -16.06 2.18
N ILE A 10 21.35 -15.44 1.00
CA ILE A 10 20.92 -14.04 0.86
C ILE A 10 19.54 -13.83 1.53
N LEU A 11 18.76 -14.91 1.69
CA LEU A 11 17.47 -14.89 2.36
C LEU A 11 17.61 -14.65 3.86
N ASP A 12 16.79 -13.74 4.38
CA ASP A 12 16.72 -13.39 5.79
C ASP A 12 15.74 -14.33 6.50
N ALA A 13 16.28 -15.43 7.04
CA ALA A 13 15.46 -16.44 7.72
C ALA A 13 14.70 -15.90 8.93
N GLU A 14 15.26 -14.91 9.64
CA GLU A 14 14.61 -14.27 10.79
C GLU A 14 13.39 -13.47 10.33
N LEU A 15 13.53 -12.68 9.26
CA LEU A 15 12.44 -11.91 8.69
C LEU A 15 11.34 -12.82 8.12
N ILE A 16 11.71 -13.90 7.44
CA ILE A 16 10.75 -14.87 6.90
C ILE A 16 9.91 -15.47 8.05
N LEU A 17 10.54 -15.90 9.14
CA LEU A 17 9.83 -16.43 10.30
C LEU A 17 8.94 -15.36 10.95
N ALA A 18 9.45 -14.14 11.13
CA ALA A 18 8.69 -13.05 11.70
C ALA A 18 7.46 -12.66 10.84
N LEU A 19 7.56 -12.76 9.51
CA LEU A 19 6.43 -12.53 8.60
C LEU A 19 5.35 -13.58 8.75
N ARG A 20 5.72 -14.87 8.77
CA ARG A 20 4.81 -15.99 9.03
C ARG A 20 4.10 -15.84 10.36
N ASP A 21 4.85 -15.42 11.37
CA ASP A 21 4.31 -15.26 12.71
C ASP A 21 3.33 -14.09 12.84
N ASN A 22 3.33 -13.10 11.93
CA ASN A 22 2.53 -11.87 12.07
C ASN A 22 1.51 -11.64 10.95
N PHE A 23 1.62 -12.34 9.83
CA PHE A 23 0.77 -12.17 8.66
C PHE A 23 0.29 -13.51 8.11
N THR A 24 -0.92 -13.49 7.57
CA THR A 24 -1.51 -14.56 6.77
C THR A 24 -1.78 -14.08 5.35
N TYR A 25 -1.99 -15.03 4.45
CA TYR A 25 -2.31 -14.80 3.05
C TYR A 25 -3.58 -15.55 2.65
N ARG A 26 -4.52 -14.85 2.02
CA ARG A 26 -5.76 -15.45 1.50
C ARG A 26 -6.22 -14.71 0.25
N ASP A 27 -6.44 -15.42 -0.84
CA ASP A 27 -7.05 -14.85 -2.06
C ASP A 27 -6.42 -13.52 -2.52
N GLY A 28 -5.10 -13.41 -2.38
CA GLY A 28 -4.34 -12.22 -2.77
C GLY A 28 -4.35 -11.09 -1.75
N LEU A 29 -4.88 -11.32 -0.55
CA LEU A 29 -4.82 -10.43 0.59
C LEU A 29 -3.64 -10.81 1.50
N ILE A 30 -2.87 -9.81 1.95
CA ILE A 30 -1.93 -9.96 3.06
C ILE A 30 -2.60 -9.39 4.30
N ILE A 31 -2.78 -10.20 5.33
CA ILE A 31 -3.66 -9.91 6.47
C ILE A 31 -2.86 -10.02 7.77
N ASP A 32 -2.90 -9.02 8.64
CA ASP A 32 -2.26 -9.10 9.96
C ASP A 32 -3.10 -9.91 10.97
N LYS A 33 -2.54 -10.18 12.15
CA LYS A 33 -3.22 -10.88 13.27
C LYS A 33 -4.57 -10.29 13.72
N ARG A 34 -4.91 -9.08 13.28
CA ARG A 34 -6.14 -8.38 13.65
C ARG A 34 -7.11 -8.28 12.46
N GLY A 35 -6.78 -8.91 11.34
CA GLY A 35 -7.60 -8.93 10.14
C GLY A 35 -7.41 -7.70 9.25
N HIS A 36 -6.46 -6.80 9.51
CA HIS A 36 -6.25 -5.64 8.65
C HIS A 36 -5.43 -6.02 7.42
N CYS A 37 -5.78 -5.49 6.25
CA CYS A 37 -5.04 -5.73 5.02
C CYS A 37 -3.82 -4.81 4.88
N TRP A 38 -2.81 -5.37 4.22
CA TRP A 38 -1.54 -4.71 3.93
C TRP A 38 -1.18 -4.86 2.44
N TYR A 39 -0.56 -3.83 1.89
CA TYR A 39 0.04 -3.86 0.57
C TYR A 39 1.54 -4.01 0.64
N ARG A 40 2.09 -4.85 -0.23
CA ARG A 40 3.52 -4.96 -0.46
C ARG A 40 3.90 -4.07 -1.64
N TRP A 41 4.47 -2.91 -1.33
CA TRP A 41 4.91 -1.94 -2.33
C TRP A 41 6.40 -2.07 -2.61
N ARG A 42 6.80 -2.02 -3.88
CA ARG A 42 8.18 -1.73 -4.26
C ARG A 42 8.47 -0.26 -3.95
N SER A 43 9.63 0.05 -3.36
CA SER A 43 9.93 1.41 -2.86
C SER A 43 9.88 2.47 -3.97
N ASP A 44 10.53 2.22 -5.09
CA ASP A 44 10.51 3.09 -6.29
C ASP A 44 9.12 3.17 -6.94
N GLY A 45 8.35 2.07 -6.93
CA GLY A 45 6.97 2.03 -7.43
C GLY A 45 6.03 2.91 -6.60
N LEU A 46 6.19 2.90 -5.28
CA LEU A 46 5.45 3.79 -4.37
C LEU A 46 5.80 5.26 -4.60
N ASP A 47 7.10 5.57 -4.76
CA ASP A 47 7.57 6.92 -5.06
C ASP A 47 7.04 7.43 -6.40
N ALA A 48 7.05 6.59 -7.44
CA ALA A 48 6.51 6.91 -8.76
C ALA A 48 4.99 7.12 -8.71
N TRP A 49 4.25 6.22 -8.06
CA TRP A 49 2.81 6.36 -7.86
C TRP A 49 2.46 7.67 -7.16
N TRP A 50 3.19 8.02 -6.10
CA TRP A 50 2.96 9.24 -5.33
C TRP A 50 3.12 10.51 -6.17
N ARG A 51 4.19 10.59 -6.98
CA ARG A 51 4.43 11.73 -7.87
C ARG A 51 3.31 11.90 -8.90
N ILE A 52 2.88 10.80 -9.50
CA ILE A 52 1.78 10.81 -10.48
C ILE A 52 0.46 11.21 -9.80
N PHE A 53 0.22 10.72 -8.58
CA PHE A 53 -0.97 11.08 -7.81
C PHE A 53 -1.00 12.57 -7.47
N GLU A 54 0.10 13.15 -6.97
CA GLU A 54 0.18 14.59 -6.68
C GLU A 54 0.02 15.45 -7.95
N GLU A 55 0.54 15.01 -9.09
CA GLU A 55 0.33 15.67 -10.38
C GLU A 55 -1.15 15.68 -10.78
N ILE A 56 -1.85 14.56 -10.62
CA ILE A 56 -3.27 14.43 -11.03
C ILE A 56 -4.20 15.23 -10.12
N ILE A 57 -3.97 15.17 -8.80
CA ILE A 57 -4.81 15.89 -7.84
C ILE A 57 -4.50 17.41 -7.83
N ASP A 58 -3.35 17.81 -8.39
CA ASP A 58 -2.90 19.21 -8.51
C ASP A 58 -2.92 19.96 -7.16
N ALA A 59 -2.48 19.28 -6.10
CA ALA A 59 -2.43 19.82 -4.75
C ALA A 59 -1.27 19.22 -3.96
N PRO A 60 -0.64 19.97 -3.03
CA PRO A 60 0.39 19.43 -2.14
C PRO A 60 -0.26 18.49 -1.11
N MET A 61 -0.02 17.19 -1.23
CA MET A 61 -0.67 16.16 -0.41
C MET A 61 0.22 15.63 0.71
N GLY A 62 1.49 16.03 0.79
CA GLY A 62 2.45 15.53 1.79
C GLY A 62 1.96 15.60 3.25
N ARG A 63 1.33 16.70 3.68
CA ARG A 63 0.75 16.78 5.05
C ARG A 63 -0.47 15.86 5.23
N LYS A 64 -1.29 15.69 4.20
CA LYS A 64 -2.44 14.78 4.24
C LYS A 64 -1.99 13.32 4.29
N LEU A 65 -0.93 12.95 3.57
CA LEU A 65 -0.30 11.63 3.66
C LEU A 65 0.30 11.38 5.05
N ALA A 66 1.06 12.34 5.59
CA ALA A 66 1.62 12.22 6.94
C ALA A 66 0.53 12.03 8.00
N ASN A 67 -0.55 12.81 7.94
CA ASN A 67 -1.68 12.66 8.87
C ASN A 67 -2.41 11.33 8.66
N SER A 68 -2.62 10.90 7.42
CA SER A 68 -3.26 9.62 7.10
C SER A 68 -2.46 8.43 7.64
N ALA A 69 -1.14 8.49 7.53
CA ALA A 69 -0.23 7.49 8.05
C ALA A 69 -0.18 7.49 9.59
N CYS A 70 -0.11 8.67 10.21
CA CYS A 70 -0.14 8.84 11.66
C CYS A 70 -1.45 8.28 12.27
N ASP A 71 -2.59 8.68 11.72
CA ASP A 71 -3.90 8.24 12.23
C ASP A 71 -4.11 6.73 12.04
N GLU A 72 -3.65 6.15 10.93
CA GLU A 72 -3.77 4.71 10.71
C GLU A 72 -2.90 3.93 11.69
N GLU A 73 -1.64 4.34 11.82
CA GLU A 73 -0.67 3.68 12.70
C GLU A 73 -1.11 3.78 14.16
N GLU A 74 -1.60 4.94 14.61
CA GLU A 74 -2.18 5.10 15.95
C GLU A 74 -3.30 4.06 16.19
N GLY A 75 -4.15 3.84 15.18
CA GLY A 75 -5.19 2.82 15.23
C GLY A 75 -4.65 1.41 15.42
N LEU A 76 -3.59 1.05 14.70
CA LEU A 76 -2.96 -0.27 14.74
C LEU A 76 -2.24 -0.51 16.09
N LEU A 77 -1.60 0.53 16.63
CA LEU A 77 -0.90 0.52 17.91
C LEU A 77 -1.82 0.31 19.13
N ASN A 78 -3.14 0.45 18.97
CA ASN A 78 -4.11 0.10 20.03
C ASN A 78 -4.07 -1.39 20.44
N SER A 79 -3.36 -2.23 19.68
CA SER A 79 -3.03 -3.60 20.09
C SER A 79 -2.07 -3.69 21.28
N GLY A 80 -1.40 -2.60 21.61
CA GLY A 80 -0.42 -2.52 22.69
C GLY A 80 0.99 -2.97 22.28
N SER A 81 1.30 -3.04 20.98
CA SER A 81 2.61 -3.45 20.48
C SER A 81 3.78 -2.60 20.98
N LEU A 82 3.51 -1.36 21.39
CA LEU A 82 4.50 -0.42 21.97
C LEU A 82 4.25 -0.09 23.45
N ASP A 83 3.33 -0.80 24.12
CA ASP A 83 2.95 -0.51 25.50
C ASP A 83 3.86 -1.23 26.48
N PHE A 84 4.73 -0.48 27.15
CA PHE A 84 5.63 -1.03 28.15
C PHE A 84 5.56 -0.27 29.47
N THR A 85 5.38 -1.01 30.56
CA THR A 85 5.38 -0.50 31.93
C THR A 85 6.59 -1.01 32.73
N GLY A 86 6.93 -0.33 33.83
CA GLY A 86 7.96 -0.77 34.77
C GLY A 86 9.40 -0.39 34.43
N LEU A 87 10.35 -1.06 35.09
CA LEU A 87 11.79 -0.86 34.89
C LEU A 87 12.17 -1.20 33.44
N PHE A 88 13.06 -0.40 32.85
CA PHE A 88 13.51 -0.52 31.46
C PHE A 88 12.43 -0.32 30.38
N ARG A 89 11.25 0.25 30.71
CA ARG A 89 10.19 0.50 29.71
C ARG A 89 10.66 1.19 28.44
N ARG A 90 11.57 2.19 28.57
CA ARG A 90 12.11 2.93 27.42
C ARG A 90 12.92 2.01 26.50
N LYS A 91 13.78 1.15 27.06
CA LYS A 91 14.58 0.21 26.27
C LYS A 91 13.69 -0.80 25.54
N LYS A 92 12.69 -1.35 26.22
CA LYS A 92 11.73 -2.29 25.61
C LYS A 92 10.91 -1.64 24.50
N ALA A 93 10.42 -0.42 24.73
CA ALA A 93 9.71 0.36 23.73
C ALA A 93 10.58 0.64 22.50
N THR A 94 11.86 1.02 22.68
CA THR A 94 12.80 1.21 21.57
C THR A 94 13.04 -0.09 20.79
N GLN A 95 13.24 -1.22 21.48
CA GLN A 95 13.43 -2.52 20.81
C GLN A 95 12.19 -2.95 20.03
N ALA A 96 10.99 -2.75 20.60
CA ALA A 96 9.74 -3.06 19.93
C ALA A 96 9.48 -2.15 18.72
N LEU A 97 9.86 -0.87 18.81
CA LEU A 97 9.82 0.07 17.69
C LEU A 97 10.76 -0.36 16.56
N GLU A 98 12.01 -0.66 16.89
CA GLU A 98 13.01 -1.15 15.91
C GLU A 98 12.53 -2.45 15.24
N TYR A 99 12.02 -3.41 16.02
CA TYR A 99 11.43 -4.64 15.50
C TYR A 99 10.24 -4.37 14.60
N ARG A 100 9.33 -3.47 14.99
CA ARG A 100 8.17 -3.10 14.17
C ARG A 100 8.60 -2.49 12.83
N TRP A 101 9.55 -1.57 12.83
CA TRP A 101 10.04 -0.96 11.58
C TRP A 101 10.80 -1.96 10.70
N TRP A 102 11.60 -2.84 11.30
CA TRP A 102 12.27 -3.92 10.60
C TRP A 102 11.26 -4.91 10.00
N LEU A 103 10.23 -5.31 10.75
CA LEU A 103 9.21 -6.26 10.29
C LEU A 103 8.42 -5.75 9.09
N HIS A 104 8.24 -4.44 8.92
CA HIS A 104 7.45 -3.90 7.80
C HIS A 104 8.32 -3.24 6.71
N GLY A 105 9.63 -3.27 6.87
CA GLY A 105 10.57 -2.67 5.92
C GLY A 105 10.60 -1.15 5.93
N TRP A 106 10.15 -0.51 7.00
CA TRP A 106 10.03 0.96 7.09
C TRP A 106 11.38 1.66 7.31
N GLY A 107 12.43 0.91 7.60
CA GLY A 107 13.79 1.42 7.80
C GLY A 107 14.24 1.36 9.25
N LYS A 108 15.00 2.36 9.70
CA LYS A 108 15.60 2.41 11.04
C LYS A 108 15.17 3.67 11.78
N PRO A 109 14.29 3.58 12.78
CA PRO A 109 13.88 4.72 13.59
C PRO A 109 14.86 4.98 14.72
N ASN A 110 14.93 6.23 15.20
CA ASN A 110 15.68 6.63 16.37
C ASN A 110 14.89 7.68 17.16
N ILE A 111 14.69 7.43 18.46
CA ILE A 111 13.92 8.30 19.35
C ILE A 111 14.75 9.51 19.84
N LYS A 112 16.09 9.40 19.88
CA LYS A 112 16.97 10.42 20.47
C LYS A 112 18.25 10.64 19.65
N PRO A 113 18.34 11.71 18.85
CA PRO A 113 17.24 12.65 18.51
C PRO A 113 16.16 11.96 17.67
N PRO A 114 14.91 12.49 17.58
CA PRO A 114 13.88 11.92 16.71
C PRO A 114 14.29 12.00 15.23
N ASN A 115 14.63 10.86 14.63
CA ASN A 115 14.97 10.74 13.21
C ASN A 115 14.73 9.32 12.72
N PHE A 116 14.75 9.13 11.40
CA PHE A 116 14.76 7.80 10.81
C PHE A 116 15.56 7.76 9.51
N THR A 117 16.05 6.57 9.17
CA THR A 117 16.59 6.24 7.84
C THR A 117 15.62 5.33 7.10
N SER A 118 15.14 5.71 5.91
CA SER A 118 14.20 4.93 5.10
C SER A 118 14.31 5.27 3.62
N THR A 119 13.95 4.36 2.72
CA THR A 119 14.04 4.56 1.26
C THR A 119 12.70 4.75 0.56
N GLY A 120 11.65 5.14 1.28
CA GLY A 120 10.40 5.53 0.64
C GLY A 120 9.92 6.89 1.13
N LEU A 121 8.64 7.17 0.91
CA LEU A 121 8.06 8.50 1.07
C LEU A 121 8.27 9.09 2.47
N THR A 122 9.11 10.13 2.55
CA THR A 122 9.35 10.94 3.77
C THR A 122 8.06 11.29 4.54
N PRO A 123 7.00 11.87 3.93
CA PRO A 123 5.78 12.21 4.67
C PRO A 123 5.08 10.99 5.27
N LEU A 124 5.07 9.84 4.57
CA LEU A 124 4.44 8.61 5.06
C LEU A 124 5.15 8.12 6.32
N PHE A 125 6.48 7.96 6.26
CA PHE A 125 7.24 7.43 7.39
C PHE A 125 7.38 8.43 8.54
N ALA A 126 7.35 9.74 8.26
CA ALA A 126 7.26 10.75 9.30
C ALA A 126 5.93 10.64 10.07
N GLY A 127 4.81 10.40 9.36
CA GLY A 127 3.50 10.15 9.98
C GLY A 127 3.50 8.90 10.87
N ILE A 128 3.99 7.77 10.35
CA ILE A 128 4.14 6.53 11.12
C ILE A 128 5.00 6.78 12.37
N PHE A 129 6.17 7.39 12.19
CA PHE A 129 7.10 7.64 13.29
C PHE A 129 6.52 8.58 14.36
N GLN A 130 5.71 9.56 13.96
CA GLN A 130 5.00 10.41 14.91
C GLN A 130 4.05 9.58 15.77
N ALA A 131 3.23 8.70 15.19
CA ALA A 131 2.31 7.85 15.94
C ALA A 131 3.05 6.93 16.93
N ASP A 132 4.15 6.32 16.49
CA ASP A 132 5.03 5.52 17.35
C ASP A 132 5.57 6.35 18.53
N PHE A 133 6.10 7.55 18.24
CA PHE A 133 6.68 8.43 19.24
C PHE A 133 5.63 8.92 20.25
N GLU A 134 4.44 9.28 19.77
CA GLU A 134 3.30 9.68 20.60
C GLU A 134 2.85 8.54 21.50
N ARG A 135 2.81 7.30 20.99
CA ARG A 135 2.46 6.12 21.79
C ARG A 135 3.46 5.87 22.91
N ILE A 136 4.76 5.86 22.59
CA ILE A 136 5.84 5.60 23.55
C ILE A 136 5.90 6.65 24.66
N ASN A 137 5.62 7.92 24.33
CA ASN A 137 5.66 9.01 25.30
C ASN A 137 4.31 9.29 25.96
N SER A 138 3.22 8.72 25.46
CA SER A 138 1.84 8.97 25.90
C SER A 138 1.48 10.46 25.88
N LYS A 139 1.90 11.17 24.84
CA LYS A 139 1.71 12.62 24.66
C LYS A 139 1.50 12.94 23.18
N ARG A 140 0.79 14.02 22.86
CA ARG A 140 0.67 14.53 21.48
C ARG A 140 1.84 15.44 21.14
N TYR A 141 2.23 15.42 19.87
CA TYR A 141 3.25 16.30 19.33
C TYR A 141 2.78 16.99 18.06
N ARG A 142 3.20 18.23 17.85
CA ARG A 142 3.15 18.89 16.56
C ARG A 142 4.42 18.55 15.80
N MET A 143 4.28 17.77 14.73
CA MET A 143 5.41 17.38 13.89
C MET A 143 5.76 18.40 12.80
N ARG A 144 7.04 18.68 12.70
CA ARG A 144 7.72 19.16 11.49
C ARG A 144 8.79 18.14 11.12
N TRP A 145 9.02 17.93 9.83
CA TRP A 145 10.08 17.06 9.33
C TRP A 145 11.02 17.83 8.44
N GLU A 146 12.28 17.41 8.43
CA GLU A 146 13.32 17.94 7.56
C GLU A 146 14.04 16.76 6.90
N GLU A 147 13.99 16.72 5.57
CA GLU A 147 14.74 15.74 4.78
C GLU A 147 16.20 16.20 4.68
N LYS A 148 17.11 15.43 5.28
CA LYS A 148 18.55 15.72 5.29
C LYS A 148 19.26 15.06 4.11
N SER A 149 18.74 13.93 3.65
CA SER A 149 19.14 13.26 2.42
C SER A 149 17.98 12.40 1.93
N SER A 150 18.12 11.80 0.74
CA SER A 150 17.12 10.89 0.15
C SER A 150 16.74 9.70 1.03
N GLU A 151 17.53 9.39 2.06
CA GLU A 151 17.25 8.30 2.99
C GLU A 151 17.10 8.75 4.44
N ASN A 152 17.38 10.02 4.79
CA ASN A 152 17.44 10.44 6.19
C ASN A 152 16.50 11.60 6.46
N CYS A 153 15.63 11.42 7.45
CA CYS A 153 14.67 12.43 7.88
C CYS A 153 14.81 12.70 9.38
N VAL A 154 14.83 13.98 9.76
CA VAL A 154 14.82 14.43 11.15
C VAL A 154 13.45 15.00 11.48
N LEU A 155 12.90 14.61 12.63
CA LEU A 155 11.64 15.14 13.12
C LEU A 155 11.88 16.14 14.25
N THR A 156 11.21 17.28 14.15
CA THR A 156 11.00 18.19 15.27
C THR A 156 9.60 17.95 15.82
N LEU A 157 9.54 17.49 17.07
CA LEU A 157 8.30 17.10 17.76
C LEU A 157 8.09 18.04 18.95
N ASP A 158 7.23 19.03 18.75
CA ASP A 158 6.88 20.01 19.79
C ASP A 158 5.68 19.49 20.59
N GLU A 159 5.81 19.31 21.90
CA GLU A 159 4.71 18.80 22.75
C GLU A 159 3.45 19.68 22.60
N SER A 160 2.29 19.04 22.53
CA SER A 160 1.01 19.71 22.33
C SER A 160 0.02 19.37 23.44
N ASP A 161 -0.72 20.37 23.90
CA ASP A 161 -1.83 20.20 24.86
C ASP A 161 -3.11 19.64 24.23
N LEU A 162 -3.10 19.33 22.93
CA LEU A 162 -4.24 18.73 22.24
C LEU A 162 -4.53 17.33 22.78
N THR A 163 -5.81 17.03 22.94
CA THR A 163 -6.26 15.71 23.39
C THR A 163 -5.98 14.64 22.34
N VAL A 164 -5.48 13.48 22.79
CA VAL A 164 -5.39 12.27 21.97
C VAL A 164 -6.79 11.75 21.68
N VAL A 165 -7.38 12.12 20.54
CA VAL A 165 -8.54 11.39 20.03
C VAL A 165 -8.04 10.08 19.45
N ALA A 166 -8.36 8.97 20.11
CA ALA A 166 -7.95 7.65 19.67
C ALA A 166 -8.47 7.39 18.24
N SER A 167 -7.54 7.15 17.31
CA SER A 167 -7.87 6.72 15.96
C SER A 167 -8.21 5.22 15.93
N LYS A 168 -9.00 4.79 14.93
CA LYS A 168 -9.28 3.38 14.63
C LYS A 168 -8.72 3.04 13.25
N PRO A 169 -8.14 1.85 13.03
CA PRO A 169 -7.73 1.44 11.68
C PRO A 169 -8.87 1.57 10.66
N ARG A 170 -8.55 1.97 9.43
CA ARG A 170 -9.52 2.10 8.34
C ARG A 170 -9.47 0.88 7.42
N GLY A 171 -10.62 0.55 6.85
CA GLY A 171 -10.82 -0.60 5.98
C GLY A 171 -11.64 -1.70 6.64
N LYS A 172 -12.01 -2.71 5.85
CA LYS A 172 -12.66 -3.92 6.35
C LYS A 172 -11.63 -4.79 7.07
N THR A 173 -12.11 -5.57 8.03
CA THR A 173 -11.31 -6.66 8.61
C THR A 173 -11.67 -7.96 7.94
N PHE A 174 -10.67 -8.82 7.79
CA PHE A 174 -10.76 -10.09 7.09
C PHE A 174 -10.37 -11.20 8.05
N SER A 175 -11.00 -12.36 7.89
CA SER A 175 -10.56 -13.57 8.59
C SER A 175 -9.17 -14.00 8.10
N ASP A 176 -8.45 -14.71 8.96
CA ASP A 176 -7.12 -15.20 8.65
C ASP A 176 -7.12 -16.18 7.47
N GLY A 177 -5.94 -16.32 6.86
CA GLY A 177 -5.66 -17.26 5.77
C GLY A 177 -4.56 -18.27 6.10
N ASP A 178 -3.85 -18.70 5.07
CA ASP A 178 -2.65 -19.53 5.20
C ASP A 178 -1.45 -18.69 5.67
N SER A 179 -0.37 -19.33 6.10
CA SER A 179 0.87 -18.65 6.47
C SER A 179 1.39 -17.76 5.32
N TYR A 180 1.80 -16.52 5.63
CA TYR A 180 2.41 -15.64 4.63
C TYR A 180 3.86 -16.05 4.35
N ASP A 181 4.00 -17.00 3.43
CA ASP A 181 5.27 -17.63 3.06
C ASP A 181 5.93 -16.93 1.88
N ILE A 182 6.78 -15.94 2.19
CA ILE A 182 7.55 -15.20 1.19
C ILE A 182 9.05 -15.44 1.36
N LYS A 183 9.79 -15.51 0.24
CA LYS A 183 11.25 -15.45 0.23
C LYS A 183 11.67 -13.99 0.18
N VAL A 184 12.26 -13.50 1.27
CA VAL A 184 12.73 -12.13 1.40
C VAL A 184 14.19 -12.12 1.86
N GLU A 185 14.96 -11.21 1.29
CA GLU A 185 16.35 -10.96 1.61
C GLU A 185 16.47 -9.88 2.70
N SER A 186 17.68 -9.71 3.24
CA SER A 186 17.97 -8.65 4.21
C SER A 186 17.57 -7.26 3.71
N ASN A 187 17.06 -6.43 4.63
CA ASN A 187 16.53 -5.09 4.34
C ASN A 187 15.32 -5.08 3.39
N TRP A 188 14.43 -6.07 3.53
CA TRP A 188 13.16 -6.11 2.80
C TRP A 188 13.34 -6.09 1.27
N LYS A 189 14.28 -6.89 0.76
CA LYS A 189 14.46 -7.04 -0.68
C LYS A 189 13.83 -8.34 -1.20
N ILE A 190 13.25 -8.25 -2.39
CA ILE A 190 12.75 -9.39 -3.15
C ILE A 190 13.32 -9.22 -4.55
N ASP A 191 14.07 -10.22 -5.01
CA ASP A 191 14.81 -10.17 -6.27
C ASP A 191 15.72 -8.93 -6.37
N GLY A 192 16.39 -8.59 -5.26
CA GLY A 192 17.26 -7.42 -5.14
C GLY A 192 16.55 -6.06 -5.02
N LEU A 193 15.22 -5.99 -5.18
CA LEU A 193 14.43 -4.76 -5.14
C LEU A 193 13.86 -4.51 -3.75
N LYS A 194 13.99 -3.29 -3.22
CA LYS A 194 13.48 -2.92 -1.89
C LYS A 194 11.95 -2.81 -1.89
N HIS A 195 11.34 -3.27 -0.81
CA HIS A 195 9.90 -3.26 -0.59
C HIS A 195 9.51 -2.71 0.79
N HIS A 196 8.26 -2.31 0.92
CA HIS A 196 7.62 -1.93 2.16
C HIS A 196 6.29 -2.65 2.30
N LEU A 197 5.97 -3.12 3.50
CA LEU A 197 4.64 -3.59 3.84
C LEU A 197 3.89 -2.41 4.48
N LEU A 198 2.79 -1.98 3.86
CA LEU A 198 2.04 -0.78 4.26
C LEU A 198 0.56 -1.08 4.51
N PRO A 199 -0.05 -0.59 5.60
CA PRO A 199 -1.47 -0.80 5.85
C PRO A 199 -2.34 -0.17 4.76
N VAL A 200 -3.34 -0.91 4.27
CA VAL A 200 -4.29 -0.41 3.27
C VAL A 200 -5.08 0.81 3.79
N GLY A 201 -5.28 0.88 5.11
CA GLY A 201 -5.97 2.00 5.75
C GLY A 201 -5.28 3.36 5.56
N ILE A 202 -3.96 3.42 5.37
CA ILE A 202 -3.23 4.67 5.05
C ILE A 202 -3.75 5.25 3.74
N PHE A 203 -3.85 4.41 2.72
CA PHE A 203 -4.30 4.78 1.37
C PHE A 203 -5.79 5.11 1.34
N THR A 204 -6.59 4.39 2.15
CA THR A 204 -8.02 4.70 2.33
C THR A 204 -8.21 6.10 2.91
N ARG A 205 -7.48 6.43 3.98
CA ARG A 205 -7.52 7.75 4.62
C ARG A 205 -7.03 8.86 3.70
N LEU A 206 -5.96 8.61 2.95
CA LEU A 206 -5.45 9.57 1.99
C LEU A 206 -6.48 9.85 0.89
N GLN A 207 -7.14 8.82 0.37
CA GLN A 207 -8.22 8.98 -0.61
C GLN A 207 -9.38 9.82 -0.02
N ASP A 208 -9.83 9.50 1.20
CA ASP A 208 -10.87 10.26 1.91
C ASP A 208 -10.45 11.72 2.13
N SER A 209 -9.16 11.96 2.38
CA SER A 209 -8.61 13.32 2.60
C SER A 209 -8.67 14.20 1.35
N CYS A 210 -8.94 13.63 0.18
CA CYS A 210 -9.16 14.36 -1.07
C CYS A 210 -10.58 14.94 -1.18
N ALA A 211 -11.47 14.68 -0.21
CA ALA A 211 -12.81 15.25 -0.21
C ALA A 211 -12.78 16.78 -0.37
N GLY A 212 -13.55 17.28 -1.34
CA GLY A 212 -13.62 18.70 -1.69
C GLY A 212 -12.53 19.20 -2.65
N LEU A 213 -11.59 18.34 -3.06
CA LEU A 213 -10.67 18.65 -4.15
C LEU A 213 -11.27 18.24 -5.50
N THR A 214 -10.90 18.97 -6.54
CA THR A 214 -11.20 18.61 -7.93
C THR A 214 -9.88 18.29 -8.63
N ALA A 215 -9.72 17.06 -9.07
CA ALA A 215 -8.55 16.60 -9.80
C ALA A 215 -8.50 17.23 -11.20
N ASN A 216 -7.28 17.54 -11.66
CA ASN A 216 -7.02 18.13 -12.96
C ASN A 216 -7.05 17.05 -14.06
N ILE A 217 -8.27 16.66 -14.46
CA ILE A 217 -8.52 15.54 -15.37
C ILE A 217 -9.50 16.01 -16.45
N SER A 218 -9.25 15.65 -17.71
CA SER A 218 -10.16 15.97 -18.81
C SER A 218 -11.54 15.33 -18.60
N GLU A 219 -12.60 16.01 -19.07
CA GLU A 219 -13.97 15.50 -18.98
C GLU A 219 -14.10 14.15 -19.69
N ASP A 220 -13.44 14.01 -20.84
CA ASP A 220 -13.37 12.77 -21.58
C ASP A 220 -12.80 11.64 -20.68
N GLU A 221 -11.63 11.82 -20.04
CA GLU A 221 -11.05 10.77 -19.18
C GLU A 221 -11.96 10.50 -17.99
N ARG A 222 -12.53 11.52 -17.37
CA ARG A 222 -13.49 11.38 -16.27
C ARG A 222 -14.71 10.55 -16.65
N ASN A 223 -15.23 10.71 -17.86
CA ASN A 223 -16.38 9.95 -18.37
C ASN A 223 -16.05 8.47 -18.66
N SER A 224 -14.76 8.09 -18.62
CA SER A 224 -14.31 6.71 -18.77
C SER A 224 -14.25 5.93 -17.45
N TRP A 225 -14.62 6.55 -16.33
CA TRP A 225 -14.57 5.98 -14.99
C TRP A 225 -15.92 6.13 -14.26
N PRO A 226 -16.20 5.30 -13.24
CA PRO A 226 -17.39 5.49 -12.41
C PRO A 226 -17.31 6.80 -11.61
N ALA A 227 -18.45 7.48 -11.50
CA ALA A 227 -18.58 8.73 -10.75
C ALA A 227 -18.61 8.48 -9.23
N ILE A 228 -17.45 8.21 -8.63
CA ILE A 228 -17.30 7.94 -7.19
C ILE A 228 -16.79 9.19 -6.45
N SER A 229 -15.54 9.61 -6.72
CA SER A 229 -14.94 10.84 -6.20
C SER A 229 -13.66 11.17 -6.94
N ASP A 230 -13.15 12.38 -6.79
CA ASP A 230 -11.88 12.78 -7.39
C ASP A 230 -10.68 12.15 -6.67
N GLY A 231 -10.80 11.86 -5.37
CA GLY A 231 -9.82 11.04 -4.66
C GLY A 231 -9.72 9.63 -5.25
N PHE A 232 -10.87 8.99 -5.49
CA PHE A 232 -10.93 7.69 -6.16
C PHE A 232 -10.28 7.74 -7.53
N LEU A 233 -10.69 8.70 -8.35
CA LEU A 233 -10.25 8.83 -9.73
C LEU A 233 -8.75 9.12 -9.81
N ALA A 234 -8.22 10.03 -8.97
CA ALA A 234 -6.80 10.34 -8.93
C ALA A 234 -5.95 9.13 -8.55
N PHE A 235 -6.38 8.35 -7.54
CA PHE A 235 -5.72 7.10 -7.16
C PHE A 235 -5.69 6.09 -8.31
N ALA A 236 -6.84 5.88 -8.95
CA ALA A 236 -6.98 4.89 -10.01
C ALA A 236 -6.17 5.28 -11.26
N LEU A 237 -6.19 6.56 -11.64
CA LEU A 237 -5.38 7.05 -12.76
C LEU A 237 -3.88 7.00 -12.46
N ALA A 238 -3.46 7.29 -11.22
CA ALA A 238 -2.05 7.16 -10.83
C ALA A 238 -1.58 5.71 -10.92
N ALA A 239 -2.38 4.75 -10.43
CA ALA A 239 -2.09 3.33 -10.55
C ALA A 239 -2.09 2.84 -12.02
N LYS A 240 -3.06 3.29 -12.83
CA LYS A 240 -3.10 3.01 -14.28
C LYS A 240 -1.83 3.49 -14.98
N ARG A 241 -1.44 4.75 -14.76
CA ARG A 241 -0.22 5.32 -15.36
C ARG A 241 1.04 4.62 -14.87
N LEU A 242 1.13 4.30 -13.59
CA LEU A 242 2.26 3.53 -13.03
C LEU A 242 2.40 2.18 -13.73
N PHE A 243 1.32 1.42 -13.88
CA PHE A 243 1.38 0.10 -14.50
C PHE A 243 1.74 0.16 -15.99
N ILE A 244 1.21 1.16 -16.72
CA ILE A 244 1.54 1.38 -18.13
C ILE A 244 3.04 1.70 -18.30
N ALA A 245 3.60 2.50 -17.38
CA ALA A 245 5.02 2.86 -17.40
C ALA A 245 5.94 1.73 -16.88
N GLY A 246 5.38 0.75 -16.15
CA GLY A 246 6.11 -0.38 -15.60
C GLY A 246 6.59 -1.36 -16.68
N GLU A 247 7.66 -2.09 -16.37
CA GLU A 247 8.28 -3.07 -17.27
C GLU A 247 7.80 -4.50 -17.00
N GLU A 248 6.94 -4.69 -16.00
CA GLU A 248 6.51 -6.01 -15.59
C GLU A 248 5.68 -6.69 -16.67
N ILE A 249 5.83 -8.00 -16.83
CA ILE A 249 5.11 -8.78 -17.85
C ILE A 249 3.72 -9.14 -17.32
N PHE A 250 2.68 -8.72 -18.04
CA PHE A 250 1.30 -9.11 -17.80
C PHE A 250 0.67 -9.48 -19.14
N LEU A 251 0.24 -10.73 -19.28
CA LEU A 251 -0.24 -11.29 -20.55
C LEU A 251 -1.54 -12.04 -20.31
N ALA A 252 -2.65 -11.44 -20.73
CA ALA A 252 -3.97 -12.05 -20.67
C ALA A 252 -4.63 -11.96 -22.05
N ALA A 253 -4.82 -13.11 -22.70
CA ALA A 253 -5.43 -13.20 -24.04
C ALA A 253 -6.91 -13.61 -24.01
N ASP A 254 -7.35 -14.25 -22.92
CA ASP A 254 -8.71 -14.72 -22.71
C ASP A 254 -9.10 -14.58 -21.23
N ALA A 255 -10.34 -14.94 -20.91
CA ALA A 255 -10.86 -14.90 -19.55
C ALA A 255 -9.96 -15.63 -18.53
N ASN A 256 -9.43 -16.82 -18.84
CA ASN A 256 -8.60 -17.58 -17.90
C ASN A 256 -7.23 -16.93 -17.72
N GLY A 257 -6.63 -16.42 -18.80
CA GLY A 257 -5.38 -15.67 -18.75
C GLY A 257 -5.46 -14.44 -17.84
N TRP A 258 -6.63 -13.79 -17.78
CA TRP A 258 -6.89 -12.69 -16.84
C TRP A 258 -6.86 -13.16 -15.37
N LEU A 259 -7.47 -14.30 -15.05
CA LEU A 259 -7.45 -14.85 -13.69
C LEU A 259 -6.03 -15.20 -13.26
N ASP A 260 -5.30 -15.94 -14.09
CA ASP A 260 -3.95 -16.41 -13.79
C ASP A 260 -2.96 -15.25 -13.67
N SER A 261 -3.07 -14.25 -14.56
CA SER A 261 -2.22 -13.05 -14.53
C SER A 261 -2.50 -12.19 -13.29
N CYS A 262 -3.78 -11.97 -12.96
CA CYS A 262 -4.13 -11.22 -11.75
C CYS A 262 -3.64 -11.93 -10.48
N LYS A 263 -3.83 -13.26 -10.40
CA LYS A 263 -3.38 -14.06 -9.27
C LYS A 263 -1.87 -14.01 -9.10
N SER A 264 -1.13 -14.09 -10.21
CA SER A 264 0.34 -14.10 -10.19
C SER A 264 0.95 -12.72 -9.93
N PHE A 265 0.30 -11.66 -10.39
CA PHE A 265 0.83 -10.30 -10.30
C PHE A 265 0.28 -9.52 -9.10
N PHE A 266 -1.05 -9.36 -9.01
CA PHE A 266 -1.70 -8.56 -7.97
C PHE A 266 -1.78 -9.29 -6.63
N GLY A 267 -1.93 -10.62 -6.66
CA GLY A 267 -1.98 -11.45 -5.45
C GLY A 267 -0.80 -11.21 -4.51
N PRO A 268 0.46 -11.37 -4.96
CA PRO A 268 1.64 -11.11 -4.14
C PRO A 268 1.78 -9.67 -3.61
N MET A 269 1.08 -8.70 -4.21
CA MET A 269 1.07 -7.30 -3.75
C MET A 269 0.06 -7.04 -2.63
N GLY A 270 -0.81 -7.99 -2.30
CA GLY A 270 -1.89 -7.80 -1.34
C GLY A 270 -3.16 -7.17 -1.93
N MET A 271 -3.28 -7.08 -3.27
CA MET A 271 -4.36 -6.37 -3.98
C MET A 271 -5.61 -7.19 -4.27
N SER A 272 -5.67 -8.43 -3.79
CA SER A 272 -6.61 -9.46 -4.21
C SER A 272 -6.48 -9.83 -5.70
N TYR A 273 -7.28 -10.79 -6.14
CA TYR A 273 -7.44 -11.21 -7.53
C TYR A 273 -8.86 -11.74 -7.75
N PRO A 274 -9.38 -11.72 -8.99
CA PRO A 274 -10.74 -12.15 -9.28
C PRO A 274 -10.93 -13.65 -9.09
N ILE A 275 -12.13 -14.04 -8.67
CA ILE A 275 -12.56 -15.44 -8.53
C ILE A 275 -13.16 -16.00 -9.82
N SER A 276 -13.62 -15.14 -10.71
CA SER A 276 -14.10 -15.52 -12.04
C SER A 276 -13.98 -14.33 -12.99
N SER A 277 -13.94 -14.64 -14.28
CA SER A 277 -13.83 -13.67 -15.37
C SER A 277 -14.78 -14.06 -16.50
N THR A 278 -15.24 -13.09 -17.26
CA THR A 278 -16.14 -13.31 -18.40
C THR A 278 -15.86 -12.30 -19.49
N GLU A 279 -15.67 -12.79 -20.72
CA GLU A 279 -15.52 -11.94 -21.90
C GLU A 279 -16.84 -11.23 -22.21
N LEU A 280 -16.76 -9.93 -22.47
CA LEU A 280 -17.90 -9.07 -22.73
C LEU A 280 -18.14 -8.84 -24.22
N ASP A 281 -17.07 -8.86 -25.01
CA ASP A 281 -17.11 -8.58 -26.44
C ASP A 281 -15.88 -9.16 -27.17
N SER A 282 -15.90 -9.12 -28.50
CA SER A 282 -14.78 -9.57 -29.35
C SER A 282 -13.61 -8.59 -29.40
N ASN A 283 -13.67 -7.49 -28.64
CA ASN A 283 -12.72 -6.40 -28.63
C ASN A 283 -11.93 -6.38 -27.32
N GLY A 284 -11.77 -7.52 -26.65
CA GLY A 284 -11.00 -7.64 -25.40
C GLY A 284 -11.75 -7.15 -24.16
N GLY A 285 -13.05 -6.85 -24.27
CA GLY A 285 -13.88 -6.52 -23.13
C GLY A 285 -13.92 -7.67 -22.12
N ILE A 286 -13.67 -7.37 -20.84
CA ILE A 286 -13.63 -8.36 -19.77
C ILE A 286 -14.36 -7.84 -18.52
N GLU A 287 -15.15 -8.70 -17.88
CA GLU A 287 -15.68 -8.50 -16.53
C GLU A 287 -14.97 -9.42 -15.55
N LEU A 288 -14.50 -8.86 -14.44
CA LEU A 288 -13.78 -9.56 -13.39
C LEU A 288 -14.59 -9.50 -12.10
N LYS A 289 -14.89 -10.67 -11.53
CA LYS A 289 -15.65 -10.81 -10.29
C LYS A 289 -14.72 -11.01 -9.11
N PHE A 290 -14.87 -10.21 -8.07
CA PHE A 290 -14.10 -10.27 -6.83
C PHE A 290 -15.01 -10.55 -5.64
N THR A 291 -14.55 -11.37 -4.71
CA THR A 291 -15.16 -11.51 -3.38
C THR A 291 -14.82 -10.30 -2.51
N GLU A 292 -13.55 -9.87 -2.53
CA GLU A 292 -13.01 -8.86 -1.65
C GLU A 292 -12.02 -7.98 -2.41
N ILE A 293 -12.06 -6.67 -2.18
CA ILE A 293 -11.08 -5.72 -2.71
C ILE A 293 -10.68 -4.78 -1.56
N PRO A 294 -9.40 -4.73 -1.13
CA PRO A 294 -9.00 -3.91 0.01
C PRO A 294 -9.15 -2.41 -0.25
N LEU A 295 -8.79 -1.96 -1.46
CA LEU A 295 -8.98 -0.59 -1.92
C LEU A 295 -9.31 -0.57 -3.41
N LEU A 296 -10.57 -0.28 -3.70
CA LEU A 296 -11.13 -0.34 -5.05
C LEU A 296 -10.38 0.52 -6.07
N SER A 297 -9.97 1.73 -5.68
CA SER A 297 -9.32 2.69 -6.59
C SER A 297 -7.98 2.18 -7.10
N LEU A 298 -7.13 1.62 -6.24
CA LEU A 298 -5.85 1.06 -6.66
C LEU A 298 -6.05 -0.19 -7.52
N THR A 299 -6.88 -1.14 -7.09
CA THR A 299 -7.12 -2.37 -7.85
C THR A 299 -7.71 -2.06 -9.23
N ALA A 300 -8.74 -1.21 -9.32
CA ALA A 300 -9.32 -0.79 -10.60
C ALA A 300 -8.30 -0.04 -11.48
N GLY A 301 -7.47 0.81 -10.88
CA GLY A 301 -6.40 1.53 -11.57
C GLY A 301 -5.36 0.61 -12.21
N PHE A 302 -4.82 -0.32 -11.44
CA PHE A 302 -3.86 -1.30 -11.92
C PHE A 302 -4.44 -2.21 -13.01
N LEU A 303 -5.67 -2.70 -12.83
CA LEU A 303 -6.39 -3.47 -13.84
C LEU A 303 -6.60 -2.69 -15.14
N ALA A 304 -6.98 -1.43 -15.05
CA ALA A 304 -7.13 -0.55 -16.21
C ALA A 304 -5.79 -0.36 -16.95
N GLY A 305 -4.69 -0.20 -16.22
CA GLY A 305 -3.34 -0.14 -16.82
C GLY A 305 -2.95 -1.44 -17.51
N ALA A 306 -3.25 -2.59 -16.88
CA ALA A 306 -3.02 -3.91 -17.46
C ALA A 306 -3.81 -4.11 -18.76
N TRP A 307 -5.09 -3.72 -18.76
CA TRP A 307 -5.93 -3.84 -19.95
C TRP A 307 -5.40 -2.98 -21.09
N VAL A 308 -5.00 -1.74 -20.83
CA VAL A 308 -4.39 -0.86 -21.84
C VAL A 308 -3.12 -1.46 -22.43
N ARG A 309 -2.29 -2.13 -21.61
CA ARG A 309 -1.07 -2.79 -22.10
C ARG A 309 -1.36 -4.04 -22.94
N CYS A 310 -2.37 -4.83 -22.58
CA CYS A 310 -2.76 -6.00 -23.36
C CYS A 310 -3.44 -5.61 -24.68
N GLU A 311 -4.34 -4.63 -24.65
CA GLU A 311 -5.22 -4.31 -25.78
C GLU A 311 -4.75 -3.14 -26.65
N GLY A 312 -3.74 -2.39 -26.18
CA GLY A 312 -3.16 -1.24 -26.90
C GLY A 312 -4.13 -0.07 -27.12
N ARG A 313 -5.25 -0.02 -26.38
CA ARG A 313 -6.35 0.92 -26.59
C ARG A 313 -6.75 1.65 -25.30
N PRO A 314 -7.38 2.84 -25.38
CA PRO A 314 -7.94 3.50 -24.21
C PRO A 314 -9.07 2.68 -23.58
N VAL A 315 -8.98 2.48 -22.26
CA VAL A 315 -9.94 1.71 -21.47
C VAL A 315 -11.07 2.57 -20.90
N LYS A 316 -12.27 2.01 -20.84
CA LYS A 316 -13.39 2.45 -20.00
C LYS A 316 -13.61 1.44 -18.89
N VAL A 317 -13.78 1.95 -17.68
CA VAL A 317 -13.93 1.17 -16.45
C VAL A 317 -15.36 1.33 -15.93
N ALA A 318 -16.03 0.22 -15.64
CA ALA A 318 -17.28 0.20 -14.92
C ALA A 318 -17.14 -0.65 -13.64
N ILE A 319 -17.87 -0.26 -12.60
CA ILE A 319 -17.86 -0.97 -11.32
C ILE A 319 -19.31 -1.20 -10.89
N ARG A 320 -19.61 -2.43 -10.47
CA ARG A 320 -20.91 -2.83 -9.95
C ARG A 320 -20.71 -3.68 -8.69
N GLU A 321 -21.57 -3.49 -7.70
CA GLU A 321 -21.65 -4.35 -6.52
C GLU A 321 -22.98 -5.11 -6.54
N GLU A 322 -22.94 -6.45 -6.43
CA GLU A 322 -24.11 -7.32 -6.45
C GLU A 322 -23.84 -8.59 -5.64
N ASP A 323 -24.80 -9.02 -4.80
CA ASP A 323 -24.72 -10.25 -4.00
C ASP A 323 -23.43 -10.42 -3.18
N ASN A 324 -22.91 -9.32 -2.61
CA ASN A 324 -21.63 -9.23 -1.89
C ASN A 324 -20.37 -9.44 -2.74
N PHE A 325 -20.49 -9.39 -4.07
CA PHE A 325 -19.36 -9.38 -4.99
C PHE A 325 -19.17 -8.00 -5.61
N THR A 326 -17.92 -7.69 -5.94
CA THR A 326 -17.58 -6.52 -6.74
C THR A 326 -17.20 -6.97 -8.15
N PHE A 327 -17.80 -6.37 -9.15
CA PHE A 327 -17.52 -6.60 -10.56
C PHE A 327 -16.82 -5.39 -11.13
N ILE A 328 -15.68 -5.60 -11.78
CA ILE A 328 -14.95 -4.57 -12.52
C ILE A 328 -14.98 -4.96 -13.99
N SER A 329 -15.55 -4.11 -14.82
CA SER A 329 -15.57 -4.29 -16.29
C SER A 329 -14.57 -3.35 -16.94
N LEU A 330 -13.78 -3.88 -17.87
CA LEU A 330 -12.77 -3.17 -18.65
C LEU A 330 -13.08 -3.38 -20.12
N GLN A 331 -13.33 -2.31 -20.87
CA GLN A 331 -13.65 -2.36 -22.29
C GLN A 331 -13.00 -1.21 -23.04
N THR A 332 -13.02 -1.28 -24.37
CA THR A 332 -12.64 -0.12 -25.19
C THR A 332 -13.51 1.08 -24.83
N ARG A 333 -12.86 2.24 -24.69
CA ARG A 333 -13.54 3.51 -24.45
C ARG A 333 -14.37 3.98 -25.64
N TYR A 334 -13.89 3.67 -26.84
CA TYR A 334 -14.53 4.08 -28.09
C TYR A 334 -15.26 2.88 -28.70
N GLU A 335 -16.46 3.13 -29.22
CA GLU A 335 -17.15 2.15 -30.06
C GLU A 335 -16.29 1.83 -31.28
N LEU A 336 -16.08 0.55 -31.51
CA LEU A 336 -15.34 0.06 -32.67
C LEU A 336 -16.38 -0.39 -33.70
N ASN A 337 -16.44 0.35 -34.81
CA ASN A 337 -17.31 0.05 -35.96
C ASN A 337 -16.82 -1.14 -36.76
#